data_AF-A0A1X6ZKA6-F1
#
_entry.id   AF-A0A1X6ZKA6-F1
#
_cell.length_a   1.000
_cell.length_b   1.000
_cell.length_c   1.000
_cell.angle_alpha   90.00
_cell.angle_beta   90.00
_cell.angle_gamma   90.00
#
_symmetry.space_group_name_H-M   'P 1'
#
loop_
_entity.id
_entity.type
_entity.pdbx_description
1 polymer ?
#
loop_
_entity_poly.entity_id
_entity_poly.type
_entity_poly.pdbx_seq_one_letter_code
_entity_poly.pdbx_strand_id
1 'polypeptide(L)'
;MAKRTTDINDIAFGVIRTRMRLHFIVTPKGDRQAVKYFVIGHPRNGTTTMHKLFVANGLKSFHDSRDWETGRYDAFSDFGQVRPVAAYDRTYPNARFILNFRPLRKYLNSIATHHQKVFSVQNFINEAYRRADYFAWVLEHFQGRDDFIAVNIEAPGAVRAVADFCDFSVKEPPEGAVNNVSNRPKLEQNAANIEAALEALDLVEEAGRGCLVSKLHGARQPALLAARDTLRFVE
;
A
#
# COMPACT_ATOMS: atom_id res chain seq x y z
N MET A 1 -10.02 21.58 -11.18
CA MET A 1 -9.16 20.50 -10.64
C MET A 1 -8.26 20.02 -11.76
N ALA A 2 -6.95 19.94 -11.51
CA ALA A 2 -6.00 19.40 -12.49
C ALA A 2 -6.34 17.94 -12.83
N LYS A 3 -6.02 17.52 -14.06
CA LYS A 3 -6.35 16.17 -14.54
C LYS A 3 -5.10 15.30 -14.61
N ARG A 4 -5.28 14.00 -14.37
CA ARG A 4 -4.26 12.99 -14.67
C ARG A 4 -3.97 12.98 -16.18
N THR A 5 -2.71 12.78 -16.51
CA THR A 5 -2.25 12.44 -17.86
C THR A 5 -1.64 11.04 -17.87
N THR A 6 -1.59 10.41 -19.04
CA THR A 6 -0.82 9.17 -19.21
C THR A 6 0.67 9.51 -19.17
N ASP A 7 1.44 8.76 -18.38
CA ASP A 7 2.90 8.89 -18.33
C ASP A 7 3.62 7.54 -18.50
N ILE A 8 4.95 7.59 -18.52
CA ILE A 8 5.78 6.39 -18.66
C ILE A 8 5.57 5.39 -17.51
N ASN A 9 5.15 5.84 -16.32
CA ASN A 9 4.88 4.94 -15.20
C ASN A 9 3.61 4.12 -15.45
N ASP A 10 2.62 4.65 -16.18
CA ASP A 10 1.43 3.88 -16.55
C ASP A 10 1.80 2.68 -17.43
N ILE A 11 2.67 2.91 -18.42
CA ILE A 11 3.21 1.84 -19.29
C ILE A 11 4.05 0.87 -18.46
N ALA A 12 4.98 1.39 -17.64
CA ALA A 12 5.84 0.57 -16.81
C ALA A 12 5.04 -0.29 -15.82
N PHE A 13 4.02 0.25 -15.18
CA PHE A 13 3.14 -0.50 -14.27
C PHE A 13 2.28 -1.51 -15.02
N GLY A 14 1.85 -1.22 -16.25
CA GLY A 14 1.21 -2.21 -17.12
C GLY A 14 2.11 -3.42 -17.36
N VAL A 15 3.35 -3.17 -17.79
CA VAL A 15 4.36 -4.23 -18.01
C VAL A 15 4.66 -5.00 -16.72
N ILE A 16 4.88 -4.30 -15.61
CA ILE A 16 5.16 -4.92 -14.31
C ILE A 16 3.98 -5.80 -13.87
N ARG A 17 2.73 -5.33 -13.95
CA ARG A 17 1.55 -6.12 -13.58
C ARG A 17 1.41 -7.38 -14.43
N THR A 18 1.66 -7.28 -15.74
CA THR A 18 1.67 -8.44 -16.64
C THR A 18 2.77 -9.44 -16.25
N ARG A 19 3.98 -8.96 -16.00
CA ARG A 19 5.10 -9.80 -15.53
C ARG A 19 4.74 -10.50 -14.21
N MET A 20 4.19 -9.78 -13.23
CA MET A 20 3.81 -10.37 -11.94
C MET A 20 2.74 -11.45 -12.09
N ARG A 21 1.76 -11.24 -12.98
CA ARG A 21 0.73 -12.25 -13.28
C ARG A 21 1.35 -13.50 -13.89
N LEU A 22 2.22 -13.34 -14.90
CA LEU A 22 2.91 -14.46 -15.54
C LEU A 22 3.79 -15.22 -14.56
N HIS A 23 4.61 -14.50 -13.78
CA HIS A 23 5.41 -15.10 -12.72
C HIS A 23 4.53 -15.87 -11.74
N PHE A 24 3.43 -15.27 -11.26
CA PHE A 24 2.55 -15.96 -10.34
C PHE A 24 1.91 -17.21 -10.96
N ILE A 25 1.58 -17.23 -12.25
CA ILE A 25 1.04 -18.43 -12.91
C ILE A 25 2.05 -19.58 -12.85
N VAL A 26 3.31 -19.33 -13.19
CA VAL A 26 4.35 -20.38 -13.35
C VAL A 26 5.06 -20.78 -12.05
N THR A 27 5.04 -19.94 -11.02
CA THR A 27 5.77 -20.19 -9.77
C THR A 27 5.03 -21.21 -8.88
N PRO A 28 5.74 -22.13 -8.18
CA PRO A 28 5.11 -23.05 -7.24
C PRO A 28 4.30 -22.33 -6.16
N LYS A 29 3.10 -22.85 -5.87
CA LYS A 29 2.17 -22.24 -4.90
C LYS A 29 2.40 -22.69 -3.46
N GLY A 30 3.18 -23.74 -3.24
CA GLY A 30 3.27 -24.41 -1.94
C GLY A 30 1.90 -24.93 -1.50
N ASP A 31 1.70 -25.01 -0.18
CA ASP A 31 0.39 -25.32 0.38
C ASP A 31 -0.57 -24.13 0.17
N ARG A 32 -1.66 -24.39 -0.56
CA ARG A 32 -2.71 -23.39 -0.83
C ARG A 32 -3.64 -23.19 0.37
N GLN A 33 -3.70 -24.15 1.28
CA GLN A 33 -4.51 -24.07 2.49
C GLN A 33 -3.77 -23.36 3.64
N ALA A 34 -2.47 -23.14 3.52
CA ALA A 34 -1.71 -22.36 4.49
C ALA A 34 -2.22 -20.91 4.57
N VAL A 35 -2.22 -20.34 5.78
CA VAL A 35 -2.49 -18.92 5.98
C VAL A 35 -1.34 -18.10 5.39
N LYS A 36 -1.66 -17.21 4.44
CA LYS A 36 -0.68 -16.30 3.82
C LYS A 36 -1.03 -14.85 4.16
N TYR A 37 -0.02 -14.03 4.40
CA TYR A 37 -0.20 -12.61 4.76
C TYR A 37 0.32 -11.73 3.64
N PHE A 38 -0.55 -10.95 3.01
CA PHE A 38 -0.18 -10.07 1.90
C PHE A 38 -0.34 -8.61 2.28
N VAL A 39 0.79 -7.90 2.40
CA VAL A 39 0.82 -6.44 2.58
C VAL A 39 0.76 -5.80 1.20
N ILE A 40 -0.42 -5.34 0.82
CA ILE A 40 -0.75 -4.94 -0.55
C ILE A 40 -0.63 -3.43 -0.79
N GLY A 41 -0.27 -2.63 0.21
CA GLY A 41 -0.08 -1.20 0.04
C GLY A 41 1.13 -0.80 -0.81
N HIS A 42 1.23 0.49 -1.05
CA HIS A 42 2.35 1.09 -1.77
C HIS A 42 3.65 0.95 -0.97
N PRO A 43 4.83 0.96 -1.63
CA PRO A 43 6.10 1.06 -0.92
C PRO A 43 6.13 2.34 -0.07
N ARG A 44 7.04 2.38 0.91
CA ARG A 44 7.21 3.55 1.81
C ARG A 44 6.04 3.83 2.77
N ASN A 45 5.15 2.86 2.97
CA ASN A 45 4.07 2.88 3.96
C ASN A 45 4.33 1.90 5.13
N GLY A 46 5.59 1.76 5.57
CA GLY A 46 5.94 0.89 6.71
C GLY A 46 6.02 -0.60 6.39
N THR A 47 6.39 -0.97 5.17
CA THR A 47 6.56 -2.37 4.75
C THR A 47 7.66 -3.09 5.55
N THR A 48 8.74 -2.40 5.93
CA THR A 48 9.77 -2.93 6.85
C THR A 48 9.22 -3.24 8.24
N THR A 49 8.34 -2.38 8.77
CA THR A 49 7.71 -2.61 10.07
C THR A 49 6.84 -3.86 10.04
N MET A 50 6.06 -4.06 8.98
CA MET A 50 5.28 -5.27 8.78
C MET A 50 6.18 -6.51 8.67
N HIS A 51 7.26 -6.44 7.90
CA HIS A 51 8.23 -7.52 7.79
C HIS A 51 8.79 -7.94 9.17
N LYS A 52 9.23 -6.98 9.98
CA LYS A 52 9.73 -7.24 11.34
C LYS A 52 8.65 -7.85 12.24
N LEU A 53 7.41 -7.37 12.14
CA LEU A 53 6.27 -7.93 12.88
C LEU A 53 6.04 -9.41 12.51
N PHE A 54 6.10 -9.75 11.23
CA PHE A 54 5.93 -11.14 10.76
C PHE A 54 7.07 -12.04 11.25
N VAL A 55 8.33 -11.59 11.13
CA VAL A 55 9.50 -12.34 11.61
C VAL A 55 9.44 -12.56 13.12
N ALA A 56 9.03 -11.53 13.88
CA ALA A 56 8.89 -11.64 15.34
C ALA A 56 7.79 -12.64 15.76
N ASN A 57 6.83 -12.93 14.87
CA ASN A 57 5.81 -13.96 15.06
C ASN A 57 6.17 -15.31 14.41
N GLY A 58 7.45 -15.53 14.07
CA GLY A 58 7.95 -16.81 13.56
C GLY A 58 7.61 -17.10 12.10
N LEU A 59 7.08 -16.14 11.34
CA LEU A 59 6.72 -16.33 9.95
C LEU A 59 7.94 -16.17 9.02
N LYS A 60 8.00 -16.97 7.95
CA LYS A 60 8.94 -16.74 6.86
C LYS A 60 8.45 -15.55 6.03
N SER A 61 8.99 -14.37 6.30
CA SER A 61 8.56 -13.14 5.64
C SER A 61 9.49 -12.73 4.49
N PHE A 62 8.91 -12.38 3.35
CA PHE A 62 9.58 -11.80 2.20
C PHE A 62 9.35 -10.27 2.17
N HIS A 63 10.44 -9.50 2.10
CA HIS A 63 10.41 -8.03 2.04
C HIS A 63 11.37 -7.52 0.97
N ASP A 64 10.87 -7.41 -0.27
CA ASP A 64 11.61 -6.89 -1.42
C ASP A 64 10.64 -6.53 -2.56
N SER A 65 11.12 -5.70 -3.48
CA SER A 65 10.51 -5.38 -4.77
C SER A 65 10.50 -6.54 -5.77
N ARG A 66 11.33 -7.58 -5.55
CA ARG A 66 11.37 -8.80 -6.37
C ARG A 66 10.06 -9.57 -6.38
N ASP A 67 9.93 -10.51 -7.31
CA ASP A 67 8.71 -11.29 -7.50
C ASP A 67 8.44 -12.19 -6.29
N TRP A 68 7.20 -12.22 -5.78
CA TRP A 68 6.86 -12.95 -4.55
C TRP A 68 6.81 -14.47 -4.78
N GLU A 69 7.71 -15.19 -4.13
CA GLU A 69 7.81 -16.66 -4.18
C GLU A 69 6.81 -17.31 -3.23
N THR A 70 5.53 -17.29 -3.62
CA THR A 70 4.41 -17.67 -2.73
C THR A 70 4.46 -19.08 -2.12
N GLY A 71 5.16 -20.02 -2.76
CA GLY A 71 5.39 -21.36 -2.21
C GLY A 71 6.49 -21.47 -1.14
N ARG A 72 7.30 -20.43 -0.92
CA ARG A 72 8.46 -20.46 -0.01
C ARG A 72 8.26 -19.67 1.28
N TYR A 73 7.40 -18.66 1.25
CA TYR A 73 7.21 -17.69 2.33
C TYR A 73 5.75 -17.67 2.79
N ASP A 74 5.51 -17.14 3.98
CA ASP A 74 4.20 -17.06 4.63
C ASP A 74 3.65 -15.63 4.57
N ALA A 75 4.53 -14.64 4.62
CA ALA A 75 4.16 -13.24 4.61
C ALA A 75 4.94 -12.46 3.55
N PHE A 76 4.28 -11.50 2.91
CA PHE A 76 4.83 -10.77 1.78
C PHE A 76 4.57 -9.29 1.94
N SER A 77 5.61 -8.49 1.74
CA SER A 77 5.50 -7.04 1.83
C SER A 77 6.41 -6.36 0.81
N ASP A 78 6.08 -5.09 0.56
CA ASP A 78 6.69 -4.22 -0.44
C ASP A 78 6.20 -4.43 -1.89
N PHE A 79 6.03 -3.31 -2.59
CA PHE A 79 5.47 -3.26 -3.95
C PHE A 79 4.09 -3.94 -4.11
N GLY A 80 3.27 -3.93 -3.06
CA GLY A 80 1.96 -4.59 -3.05
C GLY A 80 0.98 -4.10 -4.12
N GLN A 81 1.03 -2.81 -4.45
CA GLN A 81 0.14 -2.13 -5.39
C GLN A 81 0.25 -2.58 -6.86
N VAL A 82 1.31 -3.31 -7.19
CA VAL A 82 1.53 -3.88 -8.53
C VAL A 82 1.39 -5.40 -8.57
N ARG A 83 1.06 -6.03 -7.43
CA ARG A 83 0.91 -7.48 -7.36
C ARG A 83 -0.47 -7.94 -7.86
N PRO A 84 -0.61 -9.19 -8.33
CA PRO A 84 -1.88 -9.75 -8.78
C PRO A 84 -2.73 -10.17 -7.58
N VAL A 85 -3.15 -9.20 -6.76
CA VAL A 85 -3.88 -9.43 -5.49
C VAL A 85 -5.10 -10.34 -5.68
N ALA A 86 -5.94 -10.09 -6.70
CA ALA A 86 -7.08 -10.96 -7.00
C ALA A 86 -6.68 -12.42 -7.36
N ALA A 87 -5.48 -12.65 -7.90
CA ALA A 87 -5.00 -14.00 -8.16
C ALA A 87 -4.51 -14.68 -6.87
N TYR A 88 -3.87 -13.94 -5.96
CA TYR A 88 -3.50 -14.45 -4.65
C TYR A 88 -4.73 -14.86 -3.85
N ASP A 89 -5.73 -13.98 -3.80
CA ASP A 89 -7.00 -14.18 -3.12
C ASP A 89 -7.71 -15.47 -3.59
N ARG A 90 -7.84 -15.65 -4.91
CA ARG A 90 -8.41 -16.89 -5.45
C ARG A 90 -7.58 -18.15 -5.19
N THR A 91 -6.27 -18.01 -4.98
CA THR A 91 -5.36 -19.17 -4.83
C THR A 91 -5.23 -19.62 -3.39
N TYR A 92 -5.30 -18.68 -2.44
CA TYR A 92 -5.07 -18.90 -1.02
C TYR A 92 -6.34 -18.51 -0.24
N PRO A 93 -7.32 -19.42 -0.09
CA PRO A 93 -8.61 -19.10 0.55
C PRO A 93 -8.50 -18.68 2.02
N ASN A 94 -7.38 -19.00 2.69
CA ASN A 94 -7.13 -18.63 4.09
C ASN A 94 -6.17 -17.43 4.20
N ALA A 95 -5.95 -16.69 3.11
CA ALA A 95 -5.05 -15.54 3.12
C ALA A 95 -5.65 -14.34 3.87
N ARG A 96 -4.77 -13.52 4.44
CA ARG A 96 -5.10 -12.26 5.10
C ARG A 96 -4.45 -11.11 4.36
N PHE A 97 -5.22 -10.08 4.04
CA PHE A 97 -4.77 -8.94 3.24
C PHE A 97 -4.70 -7.67 4.08
N ILE A 98 -3.59 -6.95 3.93
CA ILE A 98 -3.28 -5.74 4.71
C ILE A 98 -2.99 -4.60 3.75
N LEU A 99 -3.89 -3.63 3.64
CA LEU A 99 -3.65 -2.37 2.96
C LEU A 99 -2.99 -1.38 3.93
N ASN A 100 -1.66 -1.36 3.97
CA ASN A 100 -0.92 -0.33 4.69
C ASN A 100 -0.80 0.96 3.86
N PHE A 101 -1.18 2.07 4.47
CA PHE A 101 -1.07 3.38 3.85
C PHE A 101 -0.59 4.43 4.86
N ARG A 102 -0.44 5.66 4.38
CA ARG A 102 -0.05 6.84 5.18
C ARG A 102 -0.66 8.10 4.54
N PRO A 103 -0.64 9.26 5.21
CA PRO A 103 -1.07 10.52 4.60
C PRO A 103 -0.38 10.80 3.26
N LEU A 104 -1.16 11.23 2.26
CA LEU A 104 -0.69 11.40 0.88
C LEU A 104 0.56 12.28 0.81
N ARG A 105 0.57 13.43 1.51
CA ARG A 105 1.72 14.34 1.52
C ARG A 105 2.99 13.66 2.03
N LYS A 106 2.88 12.90 3.11
CA LYS A 106 4.03 12.18 3.70
C LYS A 106 4.50 11.04 2.79
N TYR A 107 3.57 10.38 2.09
CA TYR A 107 3.90 9.39 1.07
C TYR A 107 4.67 9.98 -0.12
N LEU A 108 4.15 11.06 -0.73
CA LEU A 108 4.80 11.69 -1.89
C LEU A 108 6.22 12.16 -1.54
N ASN A 109 6.38 12.78 -0.37
CA ASN A 109 7.69 13.15 0.16
C ASN A 109 8.62 11.93 0.30
N SER A 110 8.11 10.81 0.82
CA SER A 110 8.93 9.61 1.01
C SER A 110 9.35 8.96 -0.31
N ILE A 111 8.48 8.92 -1.31
CA ILE A 111 8.80 8.39 -2.64
C ILE A 111 9.81 9.29 -3.35
N ALA A 112 9.62 10.61 -3.29
CA ALA A 112 10.50 11.58 -3.92
C ALA A 112 11.92 11.50 -3.32
N THR A 113 11.99 11.43 -1.99
CA THR A 113 13.25 11.23 -1.25
C THR A 113 13.89 9.88 -1.59
N HIS A 114 13.10 8.82 -1.80
CA HIS A 114 13.66 7.53 -2.19
C HIS A 114 14.29 7.58 -3.60
N HIS A 115 13.63 8.20 -4.57
CA HIS A 115 14.12 8.23 -5.95
C HIS A 115 15.27 9.22 -6.20
N GLN A 116 15.53 10.16 -5.28
CA GLN A 116 16.64 11.13 -5.37
C GLN A 116 16.68 11.88 -6.71
N LYS A 117 15.50 12.26 -7.22
CA LYS A 117 15.36 13.07 -8.44
C LYS A 117 14.23 14.08 -8.26
N VAL A 118 14.29 15.16 -9.04
CA VAL A 118 13.21 16.15 -9.09
C VAL A 118 12.10 15.63 -10.00
N PHE A 119 10.88 15.60 -9.48
CA PHE A 119 9.68 15.24 -10.22
C PHE A 119 8.87 16.49 -10.55
N SER A 120 8.16 16.49 -11.68
CA SER A 120 7.27 17.61 -12.02
C SER A 120 6.00 17.59 -11.17
N VAL A 121 5.29 18.72 -11.12
CA VAL A 121 3.94 18.84 -10.55
C VAL A 121 3.00 17.78 -11.15
N GLN A 122 3.05 17.59 -12.48
CA GLN A 122 2.22 16.60 -13.17
C GLN A 122 2.55 15.16 -12.75
N ASN A 123 3.81 14.83 -12.44
CA ASN A 123 4.14 13.51 -11.92
C ASN A 123 3.48 13.25 -10.55
N PHE A 124 3.42 14.25 -9.67
CA PHE A 124 2.75 14.13 -8.38
C PHE A 124 1.22 14.07 -8.53
N ILE A 125 0.64 14.82 -9.47
CA ILE A 125 -0.78 14.69 -9.83
C ILE A 125 -1.09 13.25 -10.26
N ASN A 126 -0.30 12.71 -11.19
CA ASN A 126 -0.49 11.34 -11.69
C ASN A 126 -0.33 10.30 -10.58
N GLU A 127 0.63 10.50 -9.65
CA GLU A 127 0.82 9.64 -8.49
C GLU A 127 -0.39 9.66 -7.54
N ALA A 128 -0.93 10.83 -7.24
CA ALA A 128 -2.09 10.98 -6.37
C ALA A 128 -3.32 10.23 -6.95
N TYR A 129 -3.58 10.39 -8.26
CA TYR A 129 -4.64 9.63 -8.93
C TYR A 129 -4.36 8.13 -8.96
N ARG A 130 -3.13 7.68 -9.28
CA ARG A 130 -2.79 6.24 -9.29
C ARG A 130 -3.01 5.59 -7.93
N ARG A 131 -2.66 6.30 -6.84
CA ARG A 131 -2.91 5.85 -5.47
C ARG A 131 -4.41 5.79 -5.16
N ALA A 132 -5.15 6.84 -5.51
CA ALA A 132 -6.60 6.89 -5.31
C ALA A 132 -7.31 5.76 -6.08
N ASP A 133 -6.97 5.53 -7.34
CA ASP A 133 -7.52 4.44 -8.16
C ASP A 133 -7.24 3.07 -7.53
N TYR A 134 -6.03 2.87 -7.01
CA TYR A 134 -5.67 1.62 -6.34
C TYR A 134 -6.49 1.41 -5.06
N PHE A 135 -6.66 2.44 -4.23
CA PHE A 135 -7.49 2.34 -3.02
C PHE A 135 -8.95 2.06 -3.35
N ALA A 136 -9.50 2.70 -4.38
CA ALA A 136 -10.86 2.42 -4.83
C ALA A 136 -11.03 0.96 -5.24
N TRP A 137 -10.09 0.42 -6.04
CA TRP A 137 -10.08 -0.98 -6.44
C TRP A 137 -9.99 -1.93 -5.24
N VAL A 138 -9.13 -1.64 -4.25
CA VAL A 138 -9.01 -2.47 -3.04
C VAL A 138 -10.30 -2.46 -2.22
N LEU A 139 -10.89 -1.29 -1.99
CA LEU A 139 -12.14 -1.16 -1.23
C LEU A 139 -13.29 -1.93 -1.88
N GLU A 140 -13.40 -1.87 -3.21
CA GLU A 140 -14.41 -2.62 -3.97
C GLU A 140 -14.15 -4.12 -3.94
N HIS A 141 -12.89 -4.55 -4.09
CA HIS A 141 -12.52 -5.96 -4.10
C HIS A 141 -12.76 -6.63 -2.73
N PHE A 142 -12.50 -5.92 -1.63
CA PHE A 142 -12.59 -6.46 -0.28
C PHE A 142 -13.87 -6.10 0.48
N GLN A 143 -14.81 -5.38 -0.13
CA GLN A 143 -16.05 -4.94 0.54
C GLN A 143 -16.73 -6.09 1.29
N GLY A 144 -17.04 -5.87 2.57
CA GLY A 144 -17.72 -6.82 3.45
C GLY A 144 -16.89 -8.02 3.92
N ARG A 145 -15.58 -8.05 3.67
CA ARG A 145 -14.72 -9.17 4.05
C ARG A 145 -14.03 -8.98 5.40
N ASP A 146 -13.89 -10.07 6.13
CA ASP A 146 -13.27 -10.14 7.45
C ASP A 146 -11.78 -10.50 7.40
N ASP A 147 -11.29 -10.98 6.27
CA ASP A 147 -9.89 -11.32 5.97
C ASP A 147 -9.08 -10.16 5.37
N PHE A 148 -9.57 -8.94 5.56
CA PHE A 148 -8.94 -7.70 5.10
C PHE A 148 -8.91 -6.63 6.21
N ILE A 149 -7.78 -5.92 6.28
CA ILE A 149 -7.64 -4.69 7.07
C ILE A 149 -6.96 -3.59 6.25
N ALA A 150 -7.43 -2.36 6.41
CA ALA A 150 -6.73 -1.18 5.94
C ALA A 150 -6.23 -0.33 7.12
N VAL A 151 -4.97 0.07 7.08
CA VAL A 151 -4.29 0.69 8.22
C VAL A 151 -3.45 1.88 7.79
N ASN A 152 -3.75 3.05 8.36
CA ASN A 152 -2.83 4.17 8.36
C ASN A 152 -1.66 3.81 9.29
N ILE A 153 -0.49 3.53 8.73
CA ILE A 153 0.66 3.05 9.52
C ILE A 153 1.19 4.10 10.51
N GLU A 154 0.79 5.35 10.35
CA GLU A 154 1.14 6.44 11.25
C GLU A 154 0.10 6.66 12.37
N ALA A 155 -1.03 5.97 12.32
CA ALA A 155 -2.04 6.04 13.36
C ALA A 155 -1.55 5.39 14.66
N PRO A 156 -1.93 5.92 15.83
CA PRO A 156 -1.68 5.26 17.11
C PRO A 156 -2.23 3.83 17.11
N GLY A 157 -1.41 2.86 17.52
CA GLY A 157 -1.83 1.45 17.59
C GLY A 157 -1.94 0.72 16.24
N ALA A 158 -1.57 1.34 15.12
CA ALA A 158 -1.65 0.74 13.78
C ALA A 158 -1.03 -0.67 13.69
N VAL A 159 0.20 -0.84 14.19
CA VAL A 159 0.92 -2.13 14.15
C VAL A 159 0.22 -3.18 15.02
N ARG A 160 -0.25 -2.77 16.21
CA ARG A 160 -1.02 -3.63 17.11
C ARG A 160 -2.33 -4.07 16.46
N ALA A 161 -3.05 -3.18 15.79
CA ALA A 161 -4.28 -3.54 15.08
C ALA A 161 -4.05 -4.58 13.98
N VAL A 162 -2.92 -4.50 13.25
CA VAL A 162 -2.52 -5.54 12.31
C VAL A 162 -2.20 -6.85 13.02
N ALA A 163 -1.47 -6.80 14.14
CA ALA A 163 -1.16 -8.00 14.91
C ALA A 163 -2.42 -8.67 15.48
N ASP A 164 -3.39 -7.89 15.95
CA ASP A 164 -4.68 -8.39 16.44
C ASP A 164 -5.51 -8.99 15.31
N PHE A 165 -5.58 -8.32 14.15
CA PHE A 165 -6.21 -8.87 12.95
C PHE A 165 -5.59 -10.18 12.48
N CYS A 166 -4.26 -10.32 12.64
CA CYS A 166 -3.52 -11.50 12.27
C CYS A 166 -3.42 -12.56 13.39
N ASP A 167 -4.10 -12.38 14.53
CA ASP A 167 -4.01 -13.26 15.71
C ASP A 167 -2.57 -13.54 16.18
N PHE A 168 -1.69 -12.55 16.04
CA PHE A 168 -0.29 -12.65 16.41
C PHE A 168 -0.09 -12.48 17.91
N SER A 169 0.78 -13.29 18.50
CA SER A 169 1.16 -13.17 19.91
C SER A 169 2.02 -11.93 20.17
N VAL A 170 2.97 -11.64 19.28
CA VAL A 170 3.79 -10.44 19.34
C VAL A 170 3.06 -9.29 18.67
N LYS A 171 2.70 -8.28 19.47
CA LYS A 171 1.87 -7.14 19.05
C LYS A 171 2.68 -5.99 18.44
N GLU A 172 3.96 -5.90 18.75
CA GLU A 172 4.88 -4.91 18.21
C GLU A 172 6.24 -5.54 17.94
N PRO A 173 6.96 -5.12 16.88
CA PRO A 173 8.30 -5.60 16.61
C PRO A 173 9.26 -5.24 17.77
N PRO A 174 10.25 -6.09 18.11
CA PRO A 174 11.14 -5.88 19.27
C PRO A 174 11.94 -4.57 19.24
N GLU A 175 12.24 -4.06 18.06
CA GLU A 175 12.95 -2.79 17.84
C GLU A 175 12.00 -1.57 17.81
N GLY A 176 10.71 -1.78 18.13
CA GLY A 176 9.66 -0.78 18.02
C GLY A 176 9.18 -0.54 16.59
N ALA A 177 8.09 0.21 16.45
CA ALA A 177 7.56 0.64 15.15
C ALA A 177 8.49 1.67 14.50
N VAL A 178 9.55 1.20 13.83
CA VAL A 178 10.47 2.08 13.10
C VAL A 178 9.82 2.49 11.78
N ASN A 179 9.14 3.63 11.80
CA ASN A 179 8.76 4.33 10.57
C ASN A 179 10.04 4.80 9.89
N ASN A 180 10.64 3.96 9.04
CA ASN A 180 11.91 4.23 8.36
C ASN A 180 11.90 5.62 7.69
N VAL A 181 12.43 6.62 8.39
CA VAL A 181 12.73 7.93 7.84
C VAL A 181 13.98 7.75 7.01
N SER A 182 13.92 8.12 5.73
CA SER A 182 15.11 8.03 4.90
C SER A 182 16.12 9.06 5.38
N ASN A 183 17.38 8.64 5.57
CA ASN A 183 18.51 9.55 5.82
C ASN A 183 18.96 10.28 4.55
N ARG A 184 18.33 10.02 3.40
CA ARG A 184 18.67 10.68 2.13
C ARG A 184 18.19 12.14 2.16
N PRO A 185 18.92 13.06 1.52
CA PRO A 185 18.52 14.45 1.47
C PRO A 185 17.18 14.61 0.76
N LYS A 186 16.34 15.50 1.29
CA LYS A 186 15.10 15.92 0.62
C LYS A 186 15.45 17.03 -0.36
N LEU A 187 15.04 16.89 -1.61
CA LEU A 187 15.21 17.93 -2.62
C LEU A 187 14.11 18.97 -2.44
N GLU A 188 14.46 20.21 -2.13
CA GLU A 188 13.52 21.30 -1.82
C GLU A 188 12.50 21.52 -2.95
N GLN A 189 12.94 21.41 -4.21
CA GLN A 189 12.05 21.53 -5.38
C GLN A 189 10.91 20.51 -5.36
N ASN A 190 11.12 19.30 -4.82
CA ASN A 190 10.04 18.33 -4.70
C ASN A 190 9.00 18.75 -3.66
N ALA A 191 9.40 19.42 -2.58
CA ALA A 191 8.43 19.93 -1.60
C ALA A 191 7.52 20.99 -2.25
N ALA A 192 8.10 21.94 -3.00
CA ALA A 192 7.34 22.93 -3.76
C ALA A 192 6.42 22.29 -4.80
N ASN A 193 6.93 21.31 -5.58
CA ASN A 193 6.14 20.64 -6.61
C ASN A 193 5.03 19.76 -6.02
N ILE A 194 5.22 19.19 -4.82
CA ILE A 194 4.18 18.45 -4.10
C ILE A 194 3.07 19.40 -3.67
N GLU A 195 3.39 20.53 -3.02
CA GLU A 195 2.34 21.46 -2.59
C GLU A 195 1.57 22.03 -3.78
N ALA A 196 2.26 22.45 -4.85
CA ALA A 196 1.60 22.89 -6.08
C ALA A 196 0.66 21.83 -6.69
N ALA A 197 1.04 20.55 -6.62
CA ALA A 197 0.19 19.45 -7.08
C ALA A 197 -1.04 19.26 -6.17
N LEU A 198 -0.86 19.35 -4.84
CA LEU A 198 -1.94 19.22 -3.88
C LEU A 198 -2.94 20.39 -3.97
N GLU A 199 -2.46 21.62 -4.19
CA GLU A 199 -3.28 22.80 -4.45
C GLU A 199 -4.08 22.64 -5.75
N ALA A 200 -3.42 22.23 -6.84
CA ALA A 200 -4.08 22.01 -8.13
C ALA A 200 -5.18 20.93 -8.09
N LEU A 201 -5.08 20.02 -7.10
CA LEU A 201 -6.06 18.97 -6.82
C LEU A 201 -7.02 19.31 -5.68
N ASP A 202 -6.92 20.46 -5.01
CA ASP A 202 -7.74 20.78 -3.82
C ASP A 202 -7.64 19.71 -2.70
N LEU A 203 -6.43 19.19 -2.49
CA LEU A 203 -6.12 18.12 -1.53
C LEU A 203 -5.24 18.55 -0.35
N VAL A 204 -4.90 19.83 -0.22
CA VAL A 204 -3.92 20.32 0.78
C VAL A 204 -4.25 19.82 2.20
N GLU A 205 -5.49 19.98 2.64
CA GLU A 205 -5.95 19.51 3.96
C GLU A 205 -6.06 17.98 4.03
N GLU A 206 -6.69 17.36 3.03
CA GLU A 206 -6.92 15.91 2.98
C GLU A 206 -5.59 15.13 3.03
N ALA A 207 -4.57 15.63 2.34
CA ALA A 207 -3.28 14.98 2.21
C ALA A 207 -2.51 14.84 3.54
N GLY A 208 -2.92 15.58 4.58
CA GLY A 208 -2.37 15.48 5.94
C GLY A 208 -3.01 14.41 6.81
N ARG A 209 -4.24 13.98 6.52
CA ARG A 209 -5.06 13.13 7.42
C ARG A 209 -4.84 11.63 7.25
N GLY A 210 -4.59 11.17 6.02
CA GLY A 210 -4.51 9.72 5.75
C GLY A 210 -5.86 9.11 5.39
N CYS A 211 -6.55 9.68 4.41
CA CYS A 211 -7.84 9.16 3.97
C CYS A 211 -7.69 8.02 2.94
N LEU A 212 -8.49 6.96 3.09
CA LEU A 212 -8.64 5.91 2.06
C LEU A 212 -9.56 6.33 0.92
N VAL A 213 -10.60 7.11 1.24
CA VAL A 213 -11.52 7.71 0.27
C VAL A 213 -11.15 9.18 0.12
N SER A 214 -10.87 9.57 -1.11
CA SER A 214 -10.34 10.88 -1.48
C SER A 214 -11.36 11.67 -2.29
N LYS A 215 -11.28 13.01 -2.25
CA LYS A 215 -11.98 13.87 -3.21
C LYS A 215 -11.74 13.47 -4.68
N LEU A 216 -10.57 12.88 -4.98
CA LEU A 216 -10.24 12.39 -6.32
C LEU A 216 -11.18 11.29 -6.83
N HIS A 217 -11.88 10.59 -5.94
CA HIS A 217 -12.86 9.57 -6.34
C HIS A 217 -14.16 10.17 -6.90
N GLY A 218 -14.38 11.47 -6.76
CA GLY A 218 -15.51 12.18 -7.36
C GLY A 218 -16.85 11.53 -7.00
N ALA A 219 -17.64 11.16 -8.02
CA ALA A 219 -18.96 10.54 -7.84
C ALA A 219 -18.93 9.17 -7.16
N ARG A 220 -17.78 8.49 -7.09
CA ARG A 220 -17.65 7.17 -6.42
C ARG A 220 -17.51 7.29 -4.90
N GLN A 221 -17.27 8.48 -4.36
CA GLN A 221 -17.02 8.66 -2.92
C GLN A 221 -18.11 8.03 -2.02
N PRO A 222 -19.43 8.22 -2.25
CA PRO A 222 -20.44 7.62 -1.38
C PRO A 222 -20.36 6.09 -1.34
N ALA A 223 -20.18 5.45 -2.50
CA ALA A 223 -20.07 4.00 -2.60
C ALA A 223 -18.78 3.48 -1.94
N LEU A 224 -17.66 4.18 -2.11
CA LEU A 224 -16.38 3.81 -1.50
C LEU A 224 -16.37 4.03 0.01
N LEU A 225 -17.06 5.06 0.53
CA LEU A 225 -17.27 5.25 1.96
C LEU A 225 -18.10 4.10 2.54
N ALA A 226 -19.22 3.75 1.88
CA ALA A 226 -20.03 2.61 2.30
C ALA A 226 -19.20 1.30 2.29
N ALA A 227 -18.37 1.08 1.27
CA ALA A 227 -17.47 -0.08 1.23
C ALA A 227 -16.44 -0.05 2.37
N ARG A 228 -15.78 1.10 2.61
CA ARG A 228 -14.84 1.28 3.73
C ARG A 228 -15.49 0.97 5.08
N ASP A 229 -16.73 1.40 5.29
CA ASP A 229 -17.42 1.25 6.57
C ASP A 229 -17.81 -0.21 6.87
N THR A 230 -17.73 -1.10 5.87
CA THR A 230 -17.85 -2.56 6.07
C THR A 230 -16.54 -3.24 6.45
N LEU A 231 -15.41 -2.52 6.45
CA LEU A 231 -14.06 -3.09 6.59
C LEU A 231 -13.42 -2.72 7.92
N ARG A 232 -12.47 -3.54 8.36
CA ARG A 232 -11.57 -3.16 9.46
C ARG A 232 -10.67 -2.02 8.98
N PHE A 233 -10.77 -0.87 9.64
CA PHE A 233 -10.09 0.35 9.25
C PHE A 233 -9.48 1.07 10.46
N VAL A 234 -8.25 1.57 10.31
CA VAL A 234 -7.54 2.37 11.32
C VAL A 234 -7.00 3.63 10.64
N GLU A 235 -7.38 4.82 11.14
CA GLU A 235 -6.96 6.16 10.64
C GLU A 235 -6.17 6.94 11.69
#